data_AF-A0A7C6MXT0-F1
#
_entry.id   AF-A0A7C6MXT0-F1
#
_cell.length_a   1.000
_cell.length_b   1.000
_cell.length_c   1.000
_cell.angle_alpha   90.00
_cell.angle_beta   90.00
_cell.angle_gamma   90.00
#
_symmetry.space_group_name_H-M   'P 1'
#
loop_
_entity.id
_entity.type
_entity.pdbx_description
1 polymer ?
#
loop_
_entity_poly.entity_id
_entity_poly.type
_entity_poly.pdbx_seq_one_letter_code
_entity_poly.pdbx_strand_id
1 'polypeptide(L)'
;MSMELLFENRKQIGKNILNIIKDNGYTKSSFSRLTNISRPTLNKLIKGEVDSLTTFKTHIQKILESQNIKGEQLLNYVPKSKTKKELIFALSDNAPGNHVLDPKAKKIFGILDDIVHMCELYYN
;
A
#
# COMPACT_ATOMS: atom_id res chain seq x y z
N MET A 1 -14.17 -17.11 8.43
CA MET A 1 -13.23 -17.35 7.32
C MET A 1 -12.02 -18.10 7.86
N SER A 2 -11.63 -19.24 7.27
CA SER A 2 -10.47 -20.01 7.73
C SER A 2 -9.17 -19.50 7.11
N MET A 3 -8.03 -19.69 7.80
CA MET A 3 -6.72 -19.24 7.28
C MET A 3 -6.26 -20.10 6.10
N GLU A 4 -6.70 -21.34 6.06
CA GLU A 4 -6.49 -22.30 4.98
C GLU A 4 -7.11 -21.77 3.68
N LEU A 5 -8.35 -21.25 3.73
CA LEU A 5 -8.98 -20.68 2.54
C LEU A 5 -8.25 -19.43 2.04
N LEU A 6 -7.78 -18.57 2.95
CA LEU A 6 -6.97 -17.40 2.57
C LEU A 6 -5.64 -17.84 1.93
N PHE A 7 -5.05 -18.94 2.40
CA PHE A 7 -3.80 -19.49 1.87
C PHE A 7 -3.97 -20.10 0.48
N GLU A 8 -5.06 -20.83 0.24
CA GLU A 8 -5.40 -21.31 -1.11
C GLU A 8 -5.58 -20.15 -2.08
N ASN A 9 -6.11 -19.02 -1.58
CA ASN A 9 -6.30 -17.78 -2.33
C ASN A 9 -5.12 -16.80 -2.21
N ARG A 10 -3.92 -17.23 -1.77
CA ARG A 10 -2.79 -16.34 -1.43
C ARG A 10 -2.37 -15.37 -2.54
N LYS A 11 -2.53 -15.74 -3.81
CA LYS A 11 -2.28 -14.84 -4.95
C LYS A 11 -3.27 -13.67 -4.98
N GLN A 12 -4.55 -13.93 -4.71
CA GLN A 12 -5.57 -12.87 -4.63
C GLN A 12 -5.38 -12.04 -3.36
N ILE A 13 -5.07 -12.68 -2.24
CA ILE A 13 -4.75 -11.99 -0.98
C ILE A 13 -3.57 -11.03 -1.18
N GLY A 14 -2.50 -11.47 -1.86
CA GLY A 14 -1.36 -10.62 -2.18
C GLY A 14 -1.73 -9.36 -2.98
N LYS A 15 -2.60 -9.49 -3.99
CA LYS A 15 -3.14 -8.35 -4.75
C LYS A 15 -3.95 -7.41 -3.86
N ASN A 16 -4.80 -7.95 -3.00
CA ASN A 16 -5.65 -7.16 -2.11
C ASN A 16 -4.82 -6.41 -1.05
N ILE A 17 -3.76 -7.02 -0.51
CA ILE A 17 -2.79 -6.34 0.36
C ILE A 17 -2.16 -5.16 -0.38
N LEU A 18 -1.76 -5.32 -1.64
CA LEU A 18 -1.20 -4.24 -2.43
C LEU A 18 -2.21 -3.10 -2.67
N ASN A 19 -3.48 -3.43 -2.88
CA ASN A 19 -4.53 -2.43 -3.04
C ASN A 19 -4.77 -1.66 -1.74
N ILE A 20 -4.81 -2.34 -0.59
CA ILE A 20 -4.88 -1.69 0.73
C ILE A 20 -3.71 -0.74 0.94
N ILE A 21 -2.48 -1.16 0.60
CA ILE A 21 -1.29 -0.30 0.69
C ILE A 21 -1.49 0.99 -0.12
N LYS A 22 -1.98 0.88 -1.35
CA LYS A 22 -2.20 2.03 -2.24
C LYS A 22 -3.34 2.93 -1.76
N ASP A 23 -4.51 2.34 -1.47
CA ASP A 23 -5.72 3.06 -1.09
C ASP A 23 -5.63 3.76 0.26
N ASN A 24 -4.68 3.34 1.12
CA ASN A 24 -4.38 3.98 2.40
C ASN A 24 -3.09 4.83 2.33
N GLY A 25 -2.51 5.06 1.15
CA GLY A 25 -1.37 5.96 0.97
C GLY A 25 -0.04 5.47 1.55
N TYR A 26 0.10 4.18 1.81
CA TYR A 26 1.33 3.59 2.34
C TYR A 26 2.35 3.31 1.24
N THR A 27 3.63 3.39 1.61
CA THR A 27 4.69 2.72 0.84
C THR A 27 4.87 1.30 1.39
N LYS A 28 5.45 0.40 0.60
CA LYS A 28 5.84 -0.94 1.10
C LYS A 28 6.80 -0.85 2.30
N SER A 29 7.62 0.21 2.37
CA SER A 29 8.54 0.45 3.47
C SER A 29 7.81 0.87 4.75
N SER A 30 6.87 1.81 4.67
CA SER A 30 6.09 2.24 5.84
C SER A 30 5.15 1.12 6.31
N PHE A 31 4.52 0.40 5.38
CA PHE A 31 3.66 -0.74 5.71
C PHE A 31 4.41 -1.90 6.37
N SER A 32 5.65 -2.16 5.94
CA SER A 32 6.55 -3.14 6.55
C SER A 32 6.86 -2.81 8.01
N ARG A 33 7.10 -1.53 8.33
CA ARG A 33 7.31 -1.06 9.71
C ARG A 33 6.02 -1.16 10.53
N LEU A 34 4.90 -0.70 9.95
CA LEU A 34 3.58 -0.72 10.59
C LEU A 34 3.13 -2.13 10.99
N THR A 35 3.35 -3.11 10.11
CA THR A 35 2.93 -4.50 10.33
C THR A 35 3.98 -5.35 11.04
N ASN A 36 5.18 -4.81 11.29
CA ASN A 36 6.33 -5.55 11.78
C ASN A 36 6.60 -6.85 10.95
N ILE A 37 6.63 -6.67 9.62
CA ILE A 37 6.95 -7.70 8.63
C ILE A 37 8.10 -7.15 7.79
N SER A 38 9.18 -7.91 7.59
CA SER A 38 10.30 -7.45 6.76
C SER A 38 9.85 -7.16 5.33
N ARG A 39 10.45 -6.16 4.67
CA ARG A 39 10.12 -5.81 3.27
C ARG A 39 10.25 -6.99 2.30
N PRO A 40 11.29 -7.86 2.38
CA PRO A 40 11.37 -9.04 1.53
C PRO A 40 10.19 -9.99 1.72
N THR A 41 9.77 -10.24 2.97
CA THR A 41 8.64 -11.13 3.26
C THR A 41 7.31 -10.51 2.82
N LEU A 42 7.12 -9.21 3.05
CA LEU A 42 5.95 -8.49 2.55
C LEU A 42 5.85 -8.57 1.02
N ASN A 43 6.97 -8.44 0.31
CA ASN A 43 7.00 -8.61 -1.15
C ASN A 43 6.58 -10.02 -1.57
N LYS A 44 7.05 -11.08 -0.90
CA LYS A 44 6.60 -12.46 -1.17
C LYS A 44 5.10 -12.63 -0.93
N LEU A 45 4.56 -12.07 0.16
CA LEU A 45 3.12 -12.09 0.44
C LEU A 45 2.32 -11.40 -0.66
N ILE A 46 2.74 -10.20 -1.10
CA ILE A 46 2.09 -9.45 -2.18
C ILE A 46 2.10 -10.24 -3.49
N LYS A 47 3.18 -10.96 -3.79
CA LYS A 47 3.28 -11.82 -4.98
C LYS A 47 2.53 -13.16 -4.83
N GLY A 48 2.10 -13.53 -3.63
CA GLY A 48 1.52 -14.84 -3.33
C GLY A 48 2.53 -15.99 -3.35
N GLU A 49 3.82 -15.70 -3.11
CA GLU A 49 4.97 -16.63 -3.16
C GLU A 49 5.35 -17.16 -1.76
N VAL A 50 4.40 -17.21 -0.82
CA VAL A 50 4.63 -17.82 0.49
C VAL A 50 4.10 -19.25 0.44
N ASP A 51 5.01 -20.22 0.57
CA ASP A 51 4.71 -21.64 0.38
C ASP A 51 4.34 -22.36 1.70
N SER A 52 4.64 -21.74 2.84
CA SER A 52 4.31 -22.28 4.16
C SER A 52 3.04 -21.65 4.71
N LEU A 53 2.03 -22.48 5.00
CA LEU A 53 0.80 -22.07 5.66
C LEU A 53 1.06 -21.39 7.02
N THR A 54 2.02 -21.91 7.80
CA THR A 54 2.38 -21.35 9.11
C THR A 54 2.97 -19.94 8.98
N THR A 55 3.86 -19.75 8.01
CA THR A 55 4.46 -18.44 7.72
C THR A 55 3.40 -17.47 7.22
N PHE A 56 2.54 -17.90 6.29
CA PHE A 56 1.42 -17.10 5.80
C PHE A 56 0.50 -16.69 6.94
N LYS A 57 0.08 -17.63 7.79
CA LYS A 57 -0.83 -17.39 8.92
C LYS A 57 -0.29 -16.31 9.85
N THR A 58 0.97 -16.45 10.27
CA THR A 58 1.64 -15.50 11.15
C THR A 58 1.63 -14.08 10.59
N HIS A 59 1.91 -13.92 9.29
CA HIS A 59 2.02 -12.60 8.68
C HIS A 59 0.67 -11.99 8.30
N ILE A 60 -0.29 -12.79 7.84
CA ILE A 60 -1.64 -12.31 7.55
C ILE A 60 -2.31 -11.85 8.84
N GLN A 61 -2.14 -12.55 9.96
CA GLN A 61 -2.68 -12.13 11.26
C GLN A 61 -2.21 -10.71 11.65
N LYS A 62 -0.91 -10.44 11.51
CA LYS A 62 -0.34 -9.09 11.74
C LYS A 62 -0.95 -8.01 10.84
N ILE A 63 -1.23 -8.34 9.57
CA ILE A 63 -1.86 -7.42 8.63
C ILE A 63 -3.32 -7.16 9.03
N LEU A 64 -4.08 -8.20 9.36
CA LEU A 64 -5.48 -8.08 9.79
C LEU A 64 -5.61 -7.20 11.05
N GLU A 65 -4.73 -7.42 12.03
CA GLU A 65 -4.66 -6.61 13.26
C GLU A 65 -4.28 -5.17 12.97
N SER A 66 -3.21 -4.95 12.19
CA SER A 66 -2.73 -3.61 11.83
C SER A 66 -3.76 -2.79 11.06
N GLN A 67 -4.54 -3.43 10.18
CA GLN A 67 -5.53 -2.74 9.35
C GLN A 67 -6.93 -2.76 9.97
N ASN A 68 -7.11 -3.41 11.12
CA ASN A 68 -8.39 -3.60 11.78
C ASN A 68 -9.47 -4.16 10.84
N ILE A 69 -9.13 -5.21 10.07
CA ILE A 69 -10.04 -5.88 9.13
C ILE A 69 -10.08 -7.39 9.40
N LYS A 70 -11.16 -8.03 8.98
CA LYS A 70 -11.34 -9.49 9.03
C LYS A 70 -10.84 -10.15 7.74
N GLY A 71 -10.51 -11.45 7.82
CA GLY A 71 -10.07 -12.23 6.66
C GLY A 71 -11.04 -12.21 5.48
N GLU A 72 -12.35 -12.16 5.74
CA GLU A 72 -13.37 -12.02 4.69
C GLU A 72 -13.30 -10.68 3.95
N GLN A 73 -13.09 -9.58 4.69
CA GLN A 73 -12.90 -8.25 4.11
C GLN A 73 -11.60 -8.17 3.31
N LEU A 74 -10.55 -8.88 3.74
CA LEU A 74 -9.31 -8.98 2.99
C LEU A 74 -9.48 -9.78 1.71
N LEU A 75 -10.20 -10.91 1.72
CA LEU A 75 -10.44 -11.73 0.52
C LEU A 75 -11.32 -11.00 -0.50
N ASN A 76 -12.36 -10.33 -0.03
CA ASN A 76 -13.34 -9.63 -0.86
C ASN A 76 -13.04 -8.13 -0.99
N TYR A 77 -11.77 -7.72 -0.78
CA TYR A 77 -11.39 -6.33 -0.81
C TYR A 77 -11.67 -5.71 -2.19
N VAL A 78 -12.45 -4.63 -2.22
CA VAL A 78 -12.73 -3.85 -3.42
C VAL A 78 -11.89 -2.58 -3.36
N PRO A 79 -10.96 -2.36 -4.31
CA PRO A 79 -10.15 -1.15 -4.34
C PRO A 79 -11.03 0.09 -4.45
N LYS A 80 -10.70 1.13 -3.69
CA LYS A 80 -11.40 2.43 -3.69
C LYS A 80 -11.23 3.15 -5.04
N SER A 81 -10.11 2.90 -5.72
CA SER A 81 -9.80 3.43 -7.04
C SER A 81 -10.22 2.46 -8.14
N LYS A 82 -11.51 2.42 -8.51
CA LYS A 82 -11.96 1.71 -9.74
C LYS A 82 -11.66 2.46 -11.04
N THR A 83 -11.11 3.65 -10.97
CA THR A 83 -10.85 4.55 -12.12
C THR A 83 -9.68 5.41 -11.66
N LYS A 84 -8.52 5.48 -12.31
CA LYS A 84 -8.27 5.89 -13.69
C LYS A 84 -6.78 5.59 -13.95
N LYS A 85 -6.40 5.21 -15.18
CA LYS A 85 -5.00 5.25 -15.66
C LYS A 85 -4.44 6.67 -15.76
N GLU A 86 -5.03 7.64 -15.06
CA GLU A 86 -4.37 8.93 -14.91
C GLU A 86 -3.26 8.72 -13.89
N LEU A 87 -2.07 9.17 -14.26
CA LEU A 87 -0.98 9.46 -13.35
C LEU A 87 -1.49 10.52 -12.37
N ILE A 88 -2.36 10.14 -11.43
CA ILE A 88 -2.58 10.90 -10.23
C ILE A 88 -1.26 10.73 -9.49
N PHE A 89 -0.30 11.61 -9.81
CA PHE A 89 0.81 11.91 -8.92
C PHE A 89 0.20 11.93 -7.53
N ALA A 90 0.77 11.13 -6.64
CA ALA A 90 0.27 10.96 -5.29
C ALA A 90 0.43 12.29 -4.51
N LEU A 91 -0.42 13.25 -4.81
CA LEU A 91 -0.65 14.50 -4.09
C LEU A 91 -1.66 14.25 -2.96
N SER A 92 -1.66 13.04 -2.39
CA SER A 92 -2.34 12.80 -1.13
C SER A 92 -1.38 13.27 -0.05
N ASP A 93 -1.63 14.46 0.49
CA ASP A 93 -0.92 14.94 1.67
C ASP A 93 -1.37 14.09 2.87
N ASN A 94 -0.65 12.98 3.07
CA ASN A 94 -0.88 12.04 4.17
C ASN A 94 -0.23 12.53 5.47
N ALA A 95 0.23 13.78 5.51
CA ALA A 95 0.81 14.33 6.71
C ALA A 95 -0.28 14.46 7.80
N PRO A 96 0.07 14.20 9.07
CA PRO A 96 -0.79 14.52 10.20
C PRO A 96 -1.27 15.98 10.10
N GLY A 97 -2.50 16.30 10.53
CA GLY A 97 -3.04 17.66 10.39
C GLY A 97 -2.26 18.77 11.12
N ASN A 98 -1.33 18.41 12.01
CA ASN A 98 -0.41 19.32 12.69
C ASN A 98 1.02 19.32 12.09
N HIS A 99 1.24 18.63 10.98
CA HIS A 99 2.53 18.59 10.32
C HIS A 99 2.78 19.89 9.57
N VAL A 100 3.88 20.55 9.91
CA VAL A 100 4.38 21.70 9.17
C VAL A 100 5.59 21.23 8.37
N LEU A 101 5.52 21.40 7.04
CA LEU A 101 6.64 21.09 6.16
C LEU A 101 7.84 21.95 6.55
N ASP A 102 8.99 21.29 6.73
CA ASP A 102 10.27 21.97 6.88
C ASP A 102 10.52 22.91 5.68
N PRO A 103 11.09 24.12 5.87
CA PRO A 103 11.31 25.07 4.78
C PRO A 103 12.09 24.50 3.59
N LYS A 104 13.03 23.58 3.83
CA LYS A 104 13.78 22.91 2.76
C LYS A 104 12.88 21.95 1.98
N ALA A 105 12.03 21.20 2.66
CA ALA A 105 11.06 20.31 2.03
C ALA A 105 10.07 21.10 1.17
N LYS A 106 9.53 22.21 1.71
CA LYS A 106 8.63 23.11 0.97
C LYS A 106 9.28 23.63 -0.33
N LYS A 107 10.56 24.02 -0.26
CA LYS A 107 11.31 24.44 -1.45
C LYS A 107 11.47 23.32 -2.48
N ILE A 108 11.78 22.09 -2.04
CA ILE A 108 11.93 20.94 -2.93
C ILE A 108 10.59 20.59 -3.61
N PHE A 109 9.48 20.63 -2.86
CA PHE A 109 8.16 20.40 -3.43
C PHE A 109 7.78 21.43 -4.49
N GLY A 110 8.09 22.72 -4.26
CA GLY A 110 7.87 23.76 -5.27
C GLY A 110 8.64 23.48 -6.57
N ILE A 111 9.90 23.06 -6.48
CA ILE A 111 10.70 22.71 -7.66
C ILE A 111 10.11 21.51 -8.41
N LEU A 112 9.61 20.50 -7.68
CA LEU A 112 8.97 19.35 -8.29
C LEU A 112 7.69 19.75 -9.02
N ASP A 113 6.90 20.64 -8.42
CA ASP A 113 5.68 21.17 -9.03
C ASP A 113 5.99 21.93 -10.33
N ASP A 114 7.02 22.79 -10.33
CA ASP A 114 7.49 23.50 -11.53
C ASP A 114 7.90 22.54 -12.66
N ILE A 115 8.58 21.44 -12.32
CA ILE A 115 9.00 20.42 -13.30
C ILE A 115 7.79 19.69 -13.89
N VAL A 116 6.81 19.33 -13.06
CA VAL A 116 5.59 18.67 -13.53
C VAL A 116 4.82 19.58 -14.48
N HIS A 117 4.62 20.85 -14.12
CA HIS A 117 3.98 21.85 -15.01
C HIS A 117 4.73 22.00 -16.34
N MET A 118 6.06 22.03 -16.32
CA MET A 118 6.87 22.02 -17.55
C MET A 118 6.59 20.76 -18.38
N CYS A 119 6.60 19.58 -17.78
CA CYS A 119 6.30 18.35 -18.50
C CYS A 119 4.90 18.37 -19.13
N GLU A 120 3.89 18.90 -18.43
CA GLU A 120 2.53 19.04 -18.98
C GLU A 120 2.48 19.97 -20.19
N LEU A 121 3.26 21.06 -20.21
CA LEU A 121 3.30 21.97 -21.35
C LEU A 121 3.92 21.34 -22.62
N TYR A 122 4.91 20.45 -22.45
CA TYR A 122 5.69 19.92 -23.57
C TYR A 122 5.29 18.50 -24.02
N TYR A 123 4.59 17.74 -23.18
CA TYR A 123 4.23 16.34 -23.45
C TYR A 123 2.71 16.11 -23.55
N ASN A 124 1.92 17.18 -23.72
CA ASN A 124 0.50 17.10 -24.12
C ASN A 124 0.34 17.13 -25.64
#